data_AF-A0A1Z3U595-F1
#
_entry.id   AF-A0A1Z3U595-F1
#
_cell.length_a   1.000
_cell.length_b   1.000
_cell.length_c   1.000
_cell.angle_alpha   90.00
_cell.angle_beta   90.00
_cell.angle_gamma   90.00
#
_symmetry.space_group_name_H-M   'P 1'
#
loop_
_entity.id
_entity.type
_entity.pdbx_description
1 polymer ?
#
loop_
_entity_poly.entity_id
_entity_poly.type
_entity_poly.pdbx_seq_one_letter_code
_entity_poly.pdbx_strand_id
1 'polypeptide(L)'
;MELAKIEGEEIVIRVPLATLEASSTVVWDQRGYGAYRVSDLPTYARELVSALNRESENGTTFIHRALDDAAVYALDQGCEGVEP
;
A
#
# COMPACT_ATOMS: atom_id res chain seq x y z
N MET A 1 8.05 13.29 -3.86
CA MET A 1 6.64 13.13 -3.47
C MET A 1 6.63 12.24 -2.25
N GLU A 2 6.06 12.71 -1.15
CA GLU A 2 5.90 11.91 0.07
C GLU A 2 4.59 11.10 -0.05
N LEU A 3 4.69 9.77 0.02
CA LEU A 3 3.56 8.86 -0.22
C LEU A 3 2.70 8.65 1.04
N ALA A 4 3.33 8.69 2.21
CA ALA A 4 2.70 8.55 3.52
C ALA A 4 3.10 9.74 4.38
N LYS A 5 2.15 10.34 5.09
CA LYS A 5 2.36 11.51 5.94
C LYS A 5 1.34 11.58 7.06
N ILE A 6 1.59 12.41 8.06
CA ILE A 6 0.63 12.67 9.14
C ILE A 6 -0.36 13.77 8.68
N GLU A 7 -1.65 13.47 8.72
CA GLU A 7 -2.73 14.45 8.57
C GLU A 7 -3.62 14.37 9.81
N GLY A 8 -3.60 15.41 10.66
CA GLY A 8 -4.31 15.39 11.94
C GLY A 8 -3.72 14.32 12.88
N GLU A 9 -4.57 13.40 13.32
CA GLU A 9 -4.18 12.27 14.20
C GLU A 9 -3.94 10.97 13.42
N GLU A 10 -3.89 11.02 12.09
CA GLU A 10 -3.84 9.84 11.23
C GLU A 10 -2.58 9.81 10.34
N ILE A 11 -2.03 8.61 10.13
CA ILE A 11 -1.08 8.36 9.03
C ILE A 11 -1.90 8.11 7.76
N VAL A 12 -1.73 8.96 6.76
CA VAL A 12 -2.48 8.90 5.49
C VAL A 12 -1.54 8.51 4.35
N ILE A 13 -1.90 7.45 3.63
CA ILE A 13 -1.25 7.03 2.38
C ILE A 13 -2.11 7.51 1.20
N ARG A 14 -1.56 8.39 0.35
CA ARG A 14 -2.27 8.93 -0.81
C ARG A 14 -1.69 8.36 -2.10
N VAL A 15 -2.53 7.63 -2.83
CA VAL A 15 -2.20 7.11 -4.16
C VAL A 15 -3.09 7.80 -5.20
N PRO A 16 -2.52 8.60 -6.14
CA PRO A 16 -3.31 9.21 -7.19
C PRO A 16 -3.93 8.14 -8.10
N LEU A 17 -5.27 8.16 -8.28
CA LEU A 17 -5.92 7.17 -9.13
C LEU A 17 -5.40 7.19 -10.58
N ALA A 18 -5.04 8.38 -11.09
CA ALA A 18 -4.51 8.56 -12.43
C ALA A 18 -3.20 7.81 -12.69
N THR A 19 -2.46 7.39 -11.66
CA THR A 19 -1.20 6.64 -11.83
C THR A 19 -1.39 5.13 -11.81
N LEU A 20 -2.55 4.64 -11.34
CA LEU A 20 -2.75 3.21 -11.05
C LEU A 20 -2.58 2.34 -12.29
N GLU A 21 -3.16 2.72 -13.42
CA GLU A 21 -3.05 1.93 -14.65
C GLU A 21 -1.59 1.76 -15.08
N ALA A 22 -0.86 2.86 -15.24
CA ALA A 22 0.54 2.83 -15.65
C ALA A 22 1.41 2.03 -14.67
N SER A 23 1.24 2.24 -13.36
CA SER A 23 2.01 1.51 -12.36
C SER A 23 1.71 0.01 -12.34
N SER A 24 0.44 -0.35 -12.51
CA SER A 24 0.02 -1.75 -12.46
C SER A 24 0.44 -2.51 -13.71
N THR A 25 0.33 -1.91 -14.89
CA THR A 25 0.78 -2.54 -16.15
C THR A 25 2.28 -2.86 -16.11
N VAL A 26 3.13 -1.96 -15.57
CA VAL A 26 4.56 -2.24 -15.42
C VAL A 26 4.80 -3.47 -14.54
N VAL A 27 4.09 -3.57 -13.41
CA VAL A 27 4.23 -4.73 -12.50
C VAL A 27 3.65 -6.00 -13.15
N TRP A 28 2.54 -5.90 -13.85
CA TRP A 28 1.93 -7.01 -14.58
C TRP A 28 2.85 -7.56 -15.66
N ASP A 29 3.46 -6.70 -16.47
CA ASP A 29 4.46 -7.09 -17.48
C ASP A 29 5.61 -7.87 -16.84
N GLN A 30 6.19 -7.34 -15.76
CA GLN A 30 7.30 -7.98 -15.02
C GLN A 30 6.92 -9.34 -14.42
N ARG A 31 5.62 -9.57 -14.17
CA ARG A 31 5.08 -10.79 -13.57
C ARG A 31 4.46 -11.74 -14.60
N GLY A 32 4.54 -11.44 -15.90
CA GLY A 32 4.02 -12.28 -16.98
C GLY A 32 2.54 -12.06 -17.32
N TYR A 33 1.94 -10.96 -16.87
CA TYR A 33 0.55 -10.55 -17.12
C TYR A 33 0.44 -9.44 -18.18
N GLY A 34 1.37 -9.34 -19.13
CA GLY A 34 1.45 -8.18 -20.03
C GLY A 34 0.33 -8.01 -21.06
N ALA A 35 -0.62 -8.94 -21.12
CA ALA A 35 -1.83 -8.80 -21.92
C ALA A 35 -2.96 -8.04 -21.20
N TYR A 36 -2.82 -7.78 -19.89
CA TYR A 36 -3.85 -7.15 -19.08
C TYR A 36 -3.73 -5.62 -19.09
N ARG A 37 -4.88 -4.95 -19.08
CA ARG A 37 -4.99 -3.48 -18.97
C ARG A 37 -6.19 -3.12 -18.08
N VAL A 38 -6.16 -1.92 -17.53
CA VAL A 38 -7.30 -1.38 -16.78
C VAL A 38 -8.38 -0.93 -17.78
N SER A 39 -9.57 -1.53 -17.72
CA SER A 39 -10.72 -1.13 -18.56
C SER A 39 -11.66 -0.16 -17.86
N ASP A 40 -11.71 -0.18 -16.53
CA ASP A 40 -12.55 0.69 -15.69
C ASP A 40 -11.78 1.09 -14.42
N LEU A 41 -11.17 2.28 -14.46
CA LEU A 41 -10.28 2.76 -13.41
C LEU A 41 -10.99 2.91 -12.04
N PRO A 42 -12.20 3.50 -11.93
CA PRO A 42 -12.94 3.53 -10.67
C PRO A 42 -13.17 2.15 -10.05
N THR A 43 -13.57 1.15 -10.83
CA THR A 43 -13.80 -0.20 -10.31
C THR A 43 -12.48 -0.84 -9.87
N TYR A 44 -11.44 -0.75 -10.70
CA TYR A 44 -10.11 -1.26 -10.36
C TYR A 44 -9.56 -0.65 -9.07
N ALA A 45 -9.72 0.67 -8.89
CA ALA A 45 -9.30 1.37 -7.68
C ALA A 45 -10.03 0.85 -6.43
N ARG A 46 -11.34 0.63 -6.51
CA ARG A 46 -12.12 0.06 -5.39
C ARG A 46 -11.70 -1.36 -5.06
N GLU A 47 -11.48 -2.20 -6.07
CA GLU A 47 -11.01 -3.56 -5.88
C GLU A 47 -9.62 -3.60 -5.25
N LEU A 48 -8.72 -2.68 -5.65
CA LEU A 48 -7.40 -2.55 -5.04
C LEU A 48 -7.50 -2.13 -3.57
N VAL A 49 -8.37 -1.15 -3.24
CA VAL A 49 -8.63 -0.77 -1.84
C VAL A 49 -9.20 -1.95 -1.04
N SER A 50 -10.12 -2.72 -1.62
CA SER A 50 -10.65 -3.93 -0.98
C SER A 50 -9.54 -4.96 -0.74
N ALA A 51 -8.66 -5.18 -1.72
CA ALA A 51 -7.53 -6.09 -1.59
C ALA A 51 -6.52 -5.64 -0.50
N LEU A 52 -6.25 -4.34 -0.40
CA LEU A 52 -5.37 -3.78 0.65
C LEU A 52 -5.91 -4.04 2.06
N ASN A 53 -7.23 -3.97 2.22
CA ASN A 53 -7.93 -4.20 3.49
C ASN A 53 -8.37 -5.64 3.72
N ARG A 54 -8.10 -6.56 2.78
CA ARG A 54 -8.49 -7.96 2.92
C ARG A 54 -7.71 -8.61 4.05
N GLU A 55 -8.45 -9.14 5.03
CA GLU A 55 -7.87 -9.91 6.12
C GLU A 55 -7.46 -11.31 5.67
N SER A 56 -6.31 -11.78 6.15
CA SER A 56 -5.87 -13.18 6.08
C SER A 56 -6.41 -13.98 7.27
N GLU A 57 -6.17 -15.29 7.27
CA GLU A 57 -6.66 -16.21 8.31
C GLU A 57 -6.24 -15.85 9.74
N ASN A 58 -5.11 -15.15 9.88
CA ASN A 58 -4.60 -14.65 11.16
C ASN A 58 -5.13 -13.25 11.54
N GLY A 59 -6.09 -12.68 10.79
CA GLY A 59 -6.66 -11.36 11.01
C GLY A 59 -5.83 -10.16 10.52
N THR A 60 -4.65 -10.39 9.94
CA THR A 60 -3.81 -9.29 9.42
C THR A 60 -4.20 -8.88 8.00
N THR A 61 -3.91 -7.65 7.60
CA THR A 61 -4.13 -7.15 6.22
C THR A 61 -2.79 -6.85 5.55
N PHE A 62 -2.80 -6.38 4.29
CA PHE A 62 -1.57 -5.86 3.68
C PHE A 62 -1.08 -4.58 4.37
N ILE A 63 -2.00 -3.73 4.86
CA ILE A 63 -1.66 -2.50 5.57
C ILE A 63 -1.00 -2.81 6.91
N HIS A 64 -1.52 -3.78 7.67
CA HIS A 64 -0.89 -4.22 8.92
C HIS A 64 0.57 -4.64 8.70
N ARG A 65 0.83 -5.51 7.72
CA ARG A 65 2.20 -5.96 7.41
C ARG A 65 3.13 -4.81 7.02
N ALA A 66 2.64 -3.87 6.20
CA ALA A 66 3.44 -2.69 5.83
C ALA A 66 3.79 -1.82 7.05
N LEU A 67 2.87 -1.68 8.01
CA LEU A 67 3.12 -0.96 9.26
C LEU A 67 4.05 -1.72 10.20
N ASP A 68 3.90 -3.04 10.31
CA ASP A 68 4.78 -3.89 11.13
C ASP A 68 6.24 -3.77 10.65
N ASP A 69 6.47 -3.91 9.35
CA ASP A 69 7.80 -3.76 8.75
C ASP A 69 8.38 -2.36 8.99
N ALA A 70 7.55 -1.31 8.86
CA ALA A 70 7.98 0.07 9.11
C ALA A 70 8.30 0.32 10.60
N ALA A 71 7.53 -0.27 11.51
CA ALA A 71 7.74 -0.14 12.96
C ALA A 71 9.04 -0.82 13.40
N VAL A 72 9.30 -2.04 12.91
CA VAL A 72 10.57 -2.74 13.16
C VAL A 72 11.74 -1.94 12.62
N TYR A 73 11.64 -1.46 11.38
CA TYR A 73 12.70 -0.63 10.78
C TYR A 73 12.96 0.64 11.60
N ALA A 74 11.92 1.34 12.05
CA ALA A 74 12.07 2.54 12.88
C ALA A 74 12.80 2.23 14.20
N LEU A 75 12.43 1.13 14.87
CA LEU A 75 13.08 0.69 16.09
C LEU A 75 14.57 0.36 15.86
N ASP A 76 14.87 -0.39 14.79
CA ASP A 76 16.24 -0.74 14.41
C ASP A 76 17.11 0.49 14.09
N GLN A 77 16.49 1.61 13.68
CA GLN A 77 17.17 2.89 13.46
C GLN A 77 17.26 3.76 14.72
N GLY A 78 16.85 3.25 15.89
CA GLY A 78 16.92 3.99 17.15
C GLY A 78 15.82 5.04 17.30
N CYS A 79 14.57 4.68 16.99
CA CYS A 79 13.41 5.56 17.14
C CYS A 79 13.35 6.21 18.54
N GLU A 80 13.50 7.54 18.61
CA GLU A 80 13.52 8.31 19.86
C GLU A 80 12.18 8.28 20.62
N GLY A 81 11.09 7.94 19.93
CA GLY A 81 9.74 7.87 20.51
C GLY A 81 9.41 6.55 21.20
N VAL A 82 10.36 5.61 21.32
CA VAL A 82 10.14 4.27 21.91
C VAL A 82 11.18 4.01 23.00
N GLU A 83 10.75 3.52 24.17
CA GLU A 83 11.60 3.13 25.29
C GLU A 83 11.56 1.59 25.50
N PRO A 84 12.65 0.97 26.00
CA PRO A 84 12.71 -0.47 26.28
C PRO A 84 11.99 -0.92 27.56
#